data_AF-D1QPA1-F1
#
_entry.id   AF-D1QPA1-F1
#
_cell.length_a   1.000
_cell.length_b   1.000
_cell.length_c   1.000
_cell.angle_alpha   90.00
_cell.angle_beta   90.00
_cell.angle_gamma   90.00
#
_symmetry.space_group_name_H-M   'P 1'
#
loop_
_entity.id
_entity.type
_entity.pdbx_description
1 polymer ?
#
loop_
_entity_poly.entity_id
_entity_poly.type
_entity_poly.pdbx_seq_one_letter_code
_entity_poly.pdbx_strand_id
1 'polypeptide(L)' 'MEVAAKHSVMEVFLVLFFSYLCGGECFEDINALIGQFKQRPGTLLPSADTVGRGLKELAEENIIYMGAHWKAERSEPIYK' A
#
# COMPACT_ATOMS: atom_id res chain seq x y z
N MET A 1 21.40 -20.09 -5.92
CA MET A 1 20.89 -18.94 -6.70
C MET A 1 19.54 -18.60 -6.11
N GLU A 2 19.46 -17.44 -5.48
CA GLU A 2 18.40 -16.98 -4.59
C GLU A 2 17.05 -16.90 -5.32
N VAL A 3 16.05 -17.63 -4.85
CA VAL A 3 14.67 -17.45 -5.31
C VAL A 3 14.19 -16.14 -4.69
N ALA A 4 14.14 -15.07 -5.47
CA ALA A 4 13.57 -13.80 -5.06
C ALA A 4 12.17 -14.05 -4.50
N ALA A 5 12.03 -13.90 -3.18
CA ALA A 5 10.76 -14.08 -2.49
C ALA A 5 9.79 -12.99 -2.96
N LYS A 6 8.82 -13.38 -3.79
CA LYS A 6 7.67 -12.53 -4.08
C LYS A 6 6.82 -12.52 -2.81
N HIS A 7 6.79 -11.40 -2.10
CA HIS A 7 5.86 -11.22 -0.99
C HIS A 7 4.43 -11.47 -1.50
N SER A 8 3.68 -12.28 -0.78
CA SER A 8 2.29 -12.57 -1.10
C SER A 8 1.44 -11.30 -0.94
N VAL A 9 0.38 -11.18 -1.74
CA VAL A 9 -0.61 -10.10 -1.60
C VAL A 9 -1.16 -10.02 -0.17
N MET A 10 -1.30 -11.17 0.51
CA MET A 10 -1.71 -11.21 1.92
C MET A 10 -0.70 -10.55 2.86
N GLU A 11 0.60 -10.63 2.58
CA GLU A 11 1.61 -9.95 3.39
C GLU A 11 1.52 -8.43 3.24
N VAL A 12 1.21 -7.94 2.04
CA VAL A 12 0.99 -6.51 1.76
C VAL A 12 -0.17 -5.98 2.61
N PHE A 13 -1.31 -6.68 2.62
CA PHE A 13 -2.46 -6.29 3.44
C PHE A 13 -2.21 -6.45 4.94
N LEU A 14 -1.55 -7.51 5.36
CA LEU A 14 -1.27 -7.77 6.78
C LEU A 14 -0.40 -6.66 7.38
N VAL A 15 0.64 -6.25 6.67
CA VAL A 15 1.56 -5.18 7.12
C VAL A 15 0.88 -3.82 7.12
N LEU A 16 0.08 -3.52 6.09
CA LEU A 16 -0.72 -2.31 6.05
C LEU A 16 -1.72 -2.25 7.21
N PHE A 17 -2.39 -3.37 7.50
CA PHE A 17 -3.35 -3.49 8.60
C PHE A 17 -2.68 -3.30 9.96
N PHE A 18 -1.51 -3.91 10.20
CA PHE A 18 -0.75 -3.68 11.42
C PHE A 18 -0.27 -2.24 11.56
N SER A 19 0.21 -1.62 10.46
CA SER A 19 0.62 -0.21 10.48
C SER A 19 -0.54 0.70 10.86
N TYR A 20 -1.72 0.47 10.28
CA TYR A 20 -2.93 1.22 10.60
C TYR A 20 -3.36 1.03 12.07
N LEU A 21 -3.38 -0.22 12.57
CA LEU A 21 -3.72 -0.49 13.98
C LEU A 21 -2.73 0.11 14.97
N CYS A 22 -1.46 0.28 14.59
CA CYS A 22 -0.46 0.97 15.38
C CYS A 22 -0.55 2.50 15.31
N GLY A 23 -1.56 3.06 14.63
CA GLY A 23 -1.74 4.49 14.46
C GLY A 23 -0.84 5.11 13.38
N GLY A 24 -0.31 4.30 12.47
CA GLY A 24 0.44 4.79 11.32
C GLY A 24 -0.47 5.51 10.34
N GLU A 25 -0.02 6.68 9.89
CA GLU A 25 -0.76 7.55 8.97
C GLU A 25 -0.09 7.60 7.58
N CYS A 26 1.15 7.10 7.48
CA CYS A 26 1.95 7.09 6.27
C CYS A 26 2.52 5.69 5.98
N PHE A 27 2.83 5.39 4.71
CA PHE A 27 3.47 4.11 4.34
C PHE A 27 4.83 3.92 5.02
N GLU A 28 5.55 4.99 5.33
CA GLU A 28 6.85 4.92 5.99
C GLU A 28 6.78 4.32 7.40
N ASP A 29 5.63 4.39 8.07
CA ASP A 29 5.40 3.80 9.40
C ASP A 29 5.52 2.26 9.38
N ILE A 30 5.32 1.63 8.22
CA ILE A 30 5.56 0.21 8.00
C ILE A 30 7.02 -0.15 8.33
N ASN A 31 7.96 0.74 8.02
CA ASN A 31 9.36 0.48 8.29
C ASN A 31 9.67 0.46 9.80
N ALA A 32 8.87 1.14 10.63
CA ALA A 32 8.99 1.06 12.09
C ALA A 32 8.61 -0.33 12.63
N LEU A 33 7.70 -1.02 11.95
CA LEU A 33 7.30 -2.39 12.30
C LEU A 33 8.39 -3.41 12.01
N ILE A 34 9.29 -3.14 11.06
CA ILE A 34 10.39 -4.06 10.68
C ILE A 34 11.23 -4.43 11.92
N GLY A 35 11.46 -3.49 12.84
CA GLY A 35 12.19 -3.74 14.09
C GLY A 35 11.52 -4.78 14.99
N GLN A 36 10.18 -4.78 15.06
CA GLN A 36 9.39 -5.73 15.85
C GLN A 36 9.41 -7.12 15.19
N PHE A 37 9.22 -7.18 13.86
CA PHE A 37 9.18 -8.44 13.14
C PHE A 37 10.56 -9.10 12.98
N LYS A 38 11.65 -8.32 13.01
CA LYS A 38 13.04 -8.85 13.05
C LYS A 38 13.36 -9.67 14.30
N GLN A 39 12.59 -9.53 15.38
CA GLN A 39 12.73 -10.36 16.58
C GLN A 39 12.40 -11.83 16.31
N ARG A 40 11.63 -12.13 15.25
CA ARG A 40 11.33 -13.49 14.84
C ARG A 40 12.21 -13.91 13.64
N PRO A 41 13.21 -14.79 13.84
CA PRO A 41 14.12 -15.21 12.78
C PRO A 41 13.33 -15.90 11.64
N GLY A 42 13.68 -15.57 10.40
CA GLY A 42 13.00 -16.06 9.20
C GLY A 42 11.80 -15.22 8.73
N THR A 43 11.46 -14.14 9.45
CA THR A 43 10.40 -13.22 9.01
C THR A 43 10.98 -12.23 8.00
N LEU A 44 10.54 -12.33 6.74
CA LEU A 44 10.76 -11.32 5.71
C LEU A 44 9.50 -10.47 5.62
N LEU A 45 9.58 -9.21 6.06
CA LEU A 45 8.47 -8.28 6.00
C LEU A 45 8.61 -7.38 4.77
N PRO A 46 7.55 -7.18 3.97
CA PRO A 46 7.61 -6.21 2.89
C PRO A 46 7.83 -4.80 3.46
N SER A 47 8.80 -4.07 2.91
CA SER A 47 9.02 -2.65 3.23
C SER A 47 7.91 -1.78 2.63
N ALA A 48 7.78 -0.54 3.10
CA ALA A 48 6.89 0.48 2.56
C ALA A 48 6.89 0.54 1.03
N ASP A 49 8.06 0.49 0.38
CA ASP A 49 8.19 0.49 -1.09
C ASP A 49 7.51 -0.73 -1.74
N THR A 50 7.68 -1.91 -1.13
CA THR A 50 7.07 -3.15 -1.65
C THR A 50 5.56 -3.15 -1.44
N VAL A 51 5.09 -2.65 -0.30
CA VAL A 51 3.66 -2.46 -0.04
C VAL A 51 3.05 -1.46 -1.03
N GLY A 52 3.71 -0.33 -1.27
CA GLY A 52 3.27 0.68 -2.24
C GLY A 52 3.19 0.14 -3.66
N ARG A 53 4.17 -0.66 -4.11
CA ARG A 53 4.10 -1.34 -5.42
C ARG A 53 2.97 -2.36 -5.48
N GLY A 54 2.80 -3.19 -4.45
CA GLY A 54 1.72 -4.16 -4.38
C GLY A 54 0.34 -3.50 -4.46
N LEU A 55 0.14 -2.39 -3.76
CA LEU A 55 -1.11 -1.62 -3.85
C LEU A 55 -1.30 -0.97 -5.22
N LYS A 56 -0.23 -0.47 -5.84
CA LYS A 56 -0.30 0.07 -7.20
C LYS A 56 -0.69 -0.99 -8.23
N GLU A 57 -0.21 -2.23 -8.08
CA GLU A 57 -0.58 -3.36 -8.94
C GLU A 57 -2.03 -3.83 -8.70
N LEU A 58 -2.56 -3.61 -7.49
CA LEU A 58 -3.94 -3.95 -7.11
C LEU A 58 -4.95 -2.83 -7.40
N ALA A 59 -4.47 -1.60 -7.61
CA ALA A 59 -5.33 -0.44 -7.86
C ALA A 59 -5.98 -0.56 -9.24
N GLU A 60 -7.30 -0.49 -9.27
CA GLU A 60 -8.08 -0.39 -10.50
C GLU A 60 -8.32 1.08 -10.87
N GLU A 61 -8.56 1.35 -12.15
CA GLU A 61 -8.92 2.71 -12.61
C GLU A 61 -10.14 3.25 -11.84
N ASN A 62 -10.05 4.54 -11.45
CA ASN A 62 -11.15 5.18 -10.75
C ASN A 62 -12.35 5.37 -11.68
N ILE A 63 -13.48 4.73 -11.37
CA ILE A 63 -14.73 4.93 -12.11
C ILE A 63 -15.46 6.14 -11.51
N ILE A 64 -15.33 7.29 -12.16
CA ILE A 64 -16.05 8.51 -11.79
C ILE A 64 -17.45 8.46 -12.42
N TYR A 65 -18.48 8.30 -11.60
CA TYR A 65 -19.87 8.47 -12.05
C TYR A 65 -20.26 9.95 -12.01
N MET A 66 -20.34 10.58 -13.18
CA MET A 66 -20.93 11.91 -13.30
C MET A 66 -22.44 11.80 -13.53
N GLY A 67 -23.22 12.43 -12.65
CA GLY A 67 -24.68 12.57 -12.84
C GLY A 67 -25.01 13.49 -14.02
N ALA A 68 -26.21 13.36 -14.58
CA ALA A 68 -26.66 14.05 -15.80
C ALA A 68 -26.71 15.60 -15.74
N HIS A 69 -26.28 16.21 -14.63
CA HIS A 69 -26.29 17.65 -14.40
C HIS A 69 -24.89 18.18 -13.98
N TRP A 70 -23.85 17.76 -14.70
CA TRP A 70 -22.55 18.42 -14.60
C TRP A 70 -22.32 19.26 -15.86
N LYS A 71 -22.39 20.59 -15.72
CA LYS A 71 -21.77 21.49 -16.71
C LYS A 71 -20.27 21.35 -16.53
N ALA A 72 -19.59 21.03 -17.62
CA ALA A 72 -18.15 20.85 -17.70
C ALA A 72 -17.39 22.11 -17.23
N GLU A 73 -17.13 22.22 -15.94
CA GLU A 73 -15.98 22.95 -15.43
C GLU A 73 -14.83 21.96 -15.36
N ARG A 74 -13.82 22.20 -16.20
CA ARG A 74 -12.62 21.40 -16.39
C ARG A 74 -11.99 21.05 -15.03
N SER A 75 -12.18 19.82 -14.58
CA SER A 75 -11.56 19.30 -13.37
C SER A 75 -10.07 19.09 -13.66
N GLU A 76 -9.20 19.89 -13.04
CA GLU A 76 -7.76 19.62 -13.06
C GLU A 76 -7.49 18.22 -12.45
N PRO A 77 -6.47 17.49 -12.93
CA PRO A 77 -6.14 16.19 -12.38
C PRO A 77 -5.85 16.32 -10.87
N ILE A 78 -6.52 15.51 -10.06
CA ILE A 78 -6.37 15.44 -8.60
C ILE A 78 -5.09 14.65 -8.26
N TYR A 79 -3.98 15.01 -8.89
CA TYR A 79 -2.65 14.53 -8.52
C TYR A 79 -1.69 15.72 -8.64
N LYS A 80 -1.28 16.25 -7.47
CA LYS A 80 -0.09 17.09 -7.34
C LYS A 80 1.10 16.22 -6.99
#